data_AF-A0A8S0SMN0-F1
#
_entry.id   AF-A0A8S0SMN0-F1
#
_cell.length_a   1.000
_cell.length_b   1.000
_cell.length_c   1.000
_cell.angle_alpha   90.00
_cell.angle_beta   90.00
_cell.angle_gamma   90.00
#
_symmetry.space_group_name_H-M   'P 1'
#
loop_
_entity.id
_entity.type
_entity.pdbx_description
1 polymer ?
#
loop_
_entity_poly.entity_id
_entity_poly.type
_entity_poly.pdbx_seq_one_letter_code
_entity_poly.pdbx_strand_id
1 'polypeptide(L)'
;MRESHVAKLAVFFILFMAATGGEGNGDNSGDLTIENAKLSGIIIPGFASTQLRAWSILDCPYSPLDFNPLDLVWLDTTKLLSAVNCWLKCMLLEPYNQTDHPECKSRPDSGLSAITELDPGYITA
;
A
#
# COMPACT_ATOMS: atom_id res chain seq x y z
N MET A 1 -57.90 27.74 -29.96
CA MET A 1 -57.32 26.51 -29.38
C MET A 1 -55.80 26.55 -29.25
N ARG A 2 -55.05 27.20 -30.16
CA ARG A 2 -53.57 27.24 -30.18
C ARG A 2 -52.91 27.94 -28.97
N GLU A 3 -53.52 29.00 -28.44
CA GLU A 3 -53.01 29.78 -27.29
C GLU A 3 -52.95 28.99 -25.97
N SER A 4 -53.89 28.05 -25.76
CA SER A 4 -53.98 27.27 -24.51
C SER A 4 -52.86 26.23 -24.38
N HIS A 5 -52.38 25.71 -25.51
CA HIS A 5 -51.27 24.74 -25.50
C HIS A 5 -49.92 25.41 -25.24
N VAL A 6 -49.74 26.64 -25.71
CA VAL A 6 -48.54 27.44 -25.47
C VAL A 6 -48.42 27.81 -23.99
N ALA A 7 -49.53 28.24 -23.37
CA ALA A 7 -49.55 28.55 -21.93
C ALA A 7 -49.25 27.31 -21.07
N LYS A 8 -49.80 26.14 -21.43
CA LYS A 8 -49.54 24.89 -20.70
C LYS A 8 -48.10 24.42 -20.84
N LEU A 9 -47.50 24.54 -22.02
CA LEU A 9 -46.09 24.22 -22.25
C LEU A 9 -45.16 25.16 -21.47
N ALA A 10 -45.47 26.45 -21.44
CA ALA A 10 -44.68 27.42 -20.67
C ALA A 10 -44.71 27.13 -19.17
N VAL A 11 -45.88 26.83 -18.61
CA VAL A 11 -46.02 26.47 -17.19
C VAL A 11 -45.27 25.17 -16.87
N PHE A 12 -45.36 24.17 -17.75
CA PHE A 12 -44.64 22.90 -17.57
C PHE A 12 -43.11 23.10 -17.60
N PHE A 13 -42.62 23.97 -18.49
CA PHE A 13 -41.19 24.27 -18.60
C PHE A 13 -40.64 25.02 -17.38
N ILE A 14 -41.43 25.96 -16.82
CA ILE A 14 -41.08 26.68 -15.59
C ILE A 14 -41.05 25.73 -14.39
N LEU A 15 -42.04 24.83 -14.26
CA LEU A 15 -42.05 23.81 -13.20
C LEU A 15 -40.86 22.84 -13.31
N PHE A 16 -40.48 22.47 -14.52
CA PHE A 16 -39.33 21.59 -14.76
C PHE A 16 -38.01 22.25 -14.35
N MET A 17 -37.82 23.53 -14.70
CA MET A 17 -36.66 24.33 -14.30
C MET A 17 -36.55 24.50 -12.77
N ALA A 18 -37.68 24.68 -12.08
CA ALA A 18 -37.69 24.78 -10.62
C ALA A 18 -37.37 23.45 -9.92
N ALA A 19 -37.71 22.30 -10.52
CA ALA A 19 -37.41 20.99 -9.97
C ALA A 19 -35.95 20.56 -10.18
N THR A 20 -35.26 21.11 -11.18
CA THR A 20 -33.83 20.83 -11.46
C THR A 20 -32.87 21.93 -10.99
N GLY A 21 -33.37 23.10 -10.61
CA GLY A 21 -32.60 24.26 -10.15
C GLY A 21 -32.26 24.18 -8.66
N GLY A 22 -31.48 23.17 -8.28
CA GLY A 22 -31.00 22.96 -6.91
C GLY A 22 -29.48 22.84 -6.85
N GLU A 23 -28.74 23.82 -7.37
CA GLU A 23 -27.31 23.96 -7.09
C GLU A 23 -27.14 25.14 -6.13
N GLY A 24 -27.11 24.79 -4.84
CA GLY A 24 -26.76 25.73 -3.79
C GLY A 24 -25.35 26.26 -4.06
N ASN A 25 -25.28 27.54 -4.43
CA ASN A 25 -24.06 28.33 -4.44
C ASN A 25 -23.61 28.57 -2.99
N GLY A 26 -23.03 27.54 -2.38
CA GLY A 26 -22.29 27.61 -1.13
C GLY A 26 -20.82 27.79 -1.43
N ASP A 27 -20.43 28.99 -1.88
CA ASP A 27 -19.02 29.36 -1.97
C ASP A 27 -18.51 29.69 -0.56
N ASN A 28 -18.34 28.63 0.24
CA ASN A 28 -17.44 28.63 1.37
C ASN A 28 -16.14 27.99 0.89
N SER A 29 -15.50 28.62 -0.09
CA SER A 29 -14.06 28.51 -0.28
C SER A 29 -13.40 29.20 0.92
N GLY A 30 -13.52 28.55 2.08
CA GLY A 30 -12.57 28.72 3.17
C GLY A 30 -11.23 28.32 2.57
N ASP A 31 -10.52 29.34 2.10
CA ASP A 31 -9.09 29.36 1.87
C ASP A 31 -8.43 28.76 3.12
N LEU A 32 -8.29 27.43 3.09
CA LEU A 32 -7.37 26.73 3.95
C LEU A 32 -6.00 27.15 3.43
N THR A 33 -5.55 28.30 3.91
CA THR A 33 -4.14 28.64 3.99
C THR A 33 -3.46 27.58 4.84
N ILE A 34 -3.23 26.40 4.25
CA ILE A 34 -2.25 25.44 4.74
C ILE A 34 -0.90 26.09 4.44
N GLU A 35 -0.55 27.08 5.25
CA GLU A 35 0.81 27.55 5.38
C GLU A 35 1.65 26.38 5.88
N ASN A 36 2.21 25.60 4.97
CA ASN A 36 3.34 24.71 5.20
C ASN A 36 3.21 23.80 6.44
N ALA A 37 1.97 23.47 6.83
CA ALA A 37 1.72 22.59 7.95
C ALA A 37 2.18 21.20 7.50
N LYS A 38 3.29 20.75 8.08
CA LYS A 38 3.89 19.46 7.78
C LYS A 38 2.86 18.37 8.10
N LEU A 39 2.15 17.92 7.07
CA LEU A 39 1.13 16.89 7.20
C LEU A 39 1.82 15.56 7.51
N SER A 40 1.64 15.07 8.74
CA SER A 40 2.12 13.75 9.12
C SER A 40 1.17 12.69 8.57
N GLY A 41 1.67 11.88 7.63
CA GLY A 41 0.96 10.72 7.07
C GLY A 41 1.58 9.41 7.56
N ILE A 42 0.77 8.36 7.64
CA ILE A 42 1.22 6.98 7.87
C ILE A 42 0.95 6.20 6.59
N ILE A 43 1.95 5.47 6.13
CA ILE A 43 1.83 4.57 4.98
C ILE A 43 1.69 3.15 5.53
N ILE A 44 0.63 2.46 5.12
CA ILE A 44 0.42 1.05 5.45
C ILE A 44 0.67 0.26 4.16
N PRO A 45 1.82 -0.42 4.06
CA PRO A 45 2.17 -1.19 2.88
C PRO A 45 1.27 -2.43 2.74
N GLY A 46 1.06 -2.86 1.49
CA GLY A 46 0.32 -4.07 1.15
C GLY A 46 1.16 -5.35 1.31
N PHE A 47 0.58 -6.47 0.89
CA PHE A 47 1.24 -7.78 0.95
C PHE A 47 2.59 -7.77 0.20
N ALA A 48 3.64 -8.25 0.86
CA ALA A 48 4.99 -8.39 0.31
C ALA A 48 5.62 -7.09 -0.22
N SER A 49 5.14 -5.93 0.22
CA SER A 49 5.65 -4.59 -0.21
C SER A 49 6.53 -3.90 0.82
N THR A 50 7.10 -4.68 1.76
CA THR A 50 8.06 -4.20 2.76
C THR A 50 9.22 -5.15 2.89
N GLN A 51 10.41 -4.62 3.15
CA GLN A 51 11.55 -5.43 3.50
C GLN A 51 11.30 -6.27 4.78
N LEU A 52 11.75 -7.52 4.77
CA LEU A 52 11.87 -8.39 5.93
C LEU A 52 13.34 -8.70 6.18
N ARG A 53 13.76 -8.64 7.45
CA ARG A 53 15.10 -8.99 7.90
C ARG A 53 15.12 -10.23 8.77
N ALA A 54 16.21 -10.97 8.73
CA ALA A 54 16.47 -12.08 9.62
C ALA A 54 16.77 -11.58 11.04
N TRP A 55 16.32 -12.32 12.04
CA TRP A 55 16.58 -12.06 13.47
C TRP A 55 17.34 -13.20 14.16
N SER A 56 17.70 -14.22 13.38
CA SER A 56 18.48 -15.38 13.84
C SER A 56 19.51 -15.72 12.79
N ILE A 57 20.54 -16.45 13.20
CA ILE A 57 21.52 -17.06 12.29
C ILE A 57 20.90 -18.34 11.71
N LEU A 58 21.00 -18.50 10.38
CA LEU A 58 20.67 -19.74 9.68
C LEU A 58 21.81 -20.09 8.71
N ASP A 59 22.46 -21.21 8.99
CA ASP A 59 23.52 -21.78 8.14
C ASP A 59 22.93 -22.65 7.02
N CYS A 60 23.42 -22.46 5.80
CA CYS A 60 22.91 -23.08 4.59
C CYS A 60 23.88 -24.14 4.04
N PRO A 61 23.65 -25.45 4.29
CA PRO A 61 24.65 -26.48 4.02
C PRO A 61 25.01 -26.68 2.54
N TYR A 62 24.19 -26.16 1.61
CA TYR A 62 24.36 -26.32 0.16
C TYR A 62 24.57 -25.00 -0.58
N SER A 63 24.71 -23.87 0.14
CA SER A 63 24.91 -22.56 -0.46
C SER A 63 25.97 -21.80 0.33
N PRO A 64 26.87 -21.04 -0.32
CA PRO A 64 27.80 -20.16 0.39
C PRO A 64 27.11 -18.92 0.98
N LEU A 65 25.79 -18.77 0.82
CA LEU A 65 25.01 -17.62 1.28
C LEU A 65 24.17 -18.00 2.49
N ASP A 66 24.70 -17.68 3.67
CA ASP A 66 24.03 -17.83 4.96
C ASP A 66 23.15 -16.61 5.28
N PHE A 67 22.29 -16.74 6.29
CA PHE A 67 21.53 -15.62 6.83
C PHE A 67 22.08 -15.23 8.20
N ASN A 68 22.54 -13.99 8.30
CA ASN A 68 22.91 -13.37 9.56
C ASN A 68 21.78 -12.47 10.08
N PRO A 69 21.74 -12.17 11.39
CA PRO A 69 20.83 -11.18 11.92
C PRO A 69 20.97 -9.86 11.17
N LEU A 70 19.82 -9.24 10.85
CA LEU A 70 19.66 -8.02 10.06
C LEU A 70 19.85 -8.17 8.54
N ASP A 71 20.23 -9.35 8.05
CA ASP A 71 20.25 -9.61 6.61
C ASP A 71 18.84 -9.54 6.02
N LEU A 72 18.75 -9.11 4.76
CA LEU A 72 17.52 -9.15 3.98
C LEU A 72 17.09 -10.60 3.74
N VAL A 73 15.82 -10.87 4.03
CA VAL A 73 15.12 -12.13 3.72
C VAL A 73 14.13 -11.90 2.59
N TRP A 74 13.40 -10.78 2.66
CA TRP A 74 12.49 -10.34 1.62
C TRP A 74 12.78 -8.85 1.30
N LEU A 75 13.05 -8.44 0.07
CA LEU A 75 13.39 -9.26 -1.09
C LEU A 75 14.92 -9.27 -1.26
N ASP A 76 15.52 -10.46 -1.22
CA ASP A 76 16.92 -10.67 -1.62
C ASP A 76 16.93 -11.59 -2.84
N THR A 77 17.03 -11.02 -4.03
CA THR A 77 17.00 -11.79 -5.29
C THR A 77 18.17 -12.77 -5.39
N THR A 78 19.31 -12.45 -4.78
CA THR A 78 20.49 -13.32 -4.80
C THR A 78 20.24 -14.57 -3.97
N LYS A 79 19.77 -14.43 -2.73
CA LYS A 79 19.46 -15.57 -1.85
C LYS A 79 18.25 -16.35 -2.33
N LEU A 80 17.26 -15.67 -2.91
CA LEU A 80 16.09 -16.32 -3.52
C LEU A 80 16.47 -17.25 -4.67
N LEU A 81 17.48 -16.89 -5.48
CA LEU A 81 17.91 -17.71 -6.62
C LEU A 81 18.97 -18.76 -6.27
N SER A 82 19.85 -18.47 -5.31
CA SER A 82 21.01 -19.32 -4.98
C SER A 82 20.81 -20.23 -3.77
N ALA A 83 19.94 -19.84 -2.83
CA ALA A 83 19.71 -20.52 -1.55
C ALA A 83 18.22 -20.80 -1.30
N VAL A 84 17.49 -21.22 -2.35
CA VAL A 84 16.03 -21.39 -2.34
C VAL A 84 15.53 -22.18 -1.12
N ASN A 85 16.18 -23.29 -0.78
CA ASN A 85 15.76 -24.14 0.34
C ASN A 85 15.88 -23.42 1.70
N CYS A 86 16.93 -22.62 1.90
CA CYS A 86 17.07 -21.82 3.10
C CYS A 86 16.12 -20.63 3.13
N TRP A 87 15.99 -19.95 1.99
CA TRP A 87 15.04 -18.85 1.86
C TRP A 87 13.60 -19.31 2.19
N LEU A 88 13.19 -20.49 1.69
CA LEU A 88 11.90 -21.08 2.02
C LEU A 88 11.76 -21.39 3.52
N LYS A 89 12.81 -21.88 4.20
CA LYS A 89 12.76 -22.07 5.66
C LYS A 89 12.44 -20.78 6.42
N CYS A 90 12.90 -19.63 5.91
CA CYS A 90 12.66 -18.33 6.53
C CYS A 90 11.31 -17.71 6.17
N MET A 91 10.80 -17.98 4.96
CA MET A 91 9.55 -17.39 4.46
C MET A 91 8.30 -18.23 4.72
N LEU A 92 8.46 -19.54 4.91
CA LEU A 92 7.37 -20.46 5.18
C LEU A 92 7.18 -20.61 6.70
N LEU A 93 5.95 -20.39 7.14
CA LEU A 93 5.55 -20.69 8.52
C LEU A 93 5.48 -22.21 8.73
N GLU A 94 5.74 -22.65 9.97
CA GLU A 94 5.55 -24.04 10.35
C GLU A 94 4.06 -24.43 10.27
N PRO A 95 3.71 -25.58 9.67
CA PRO A 95 2.32 -25.93 9.38
C PRO A 95 1.46 -26.12 10.64
N TYR A 96 2.05 -26.63 11.72
CA TYR A 96 1.33 -26.96 12.95
C TYR A 96 1.11 -25.74 13.84
N ASN A 97 2.10 -24.85 13.95
CA ASN A 97 2.10 -23.74 14.90
C ASN A 97 1.86 -22.37 14.25
N GLN A 98 1.94 -22.26 12.91
CA GLN A 98 1.86 -21.00 12.17
C GLN A 98 2.88 -19.95 12.65
N THR A 99 4.02 -20.41 13.12
CA THR A 99 5.14 -19.58 13.57
C THR A 99 6.28 -19.63 12.59
N ASP A 100 7.17 -18.63 12.62
CA ASP A 100 8.46 -18.74 11.94
C ASP A 100 9.22 -20.00 12.39
N HIS A 101 10.08 -20.52 11.52
CA HIS A 101 10.97 -21.62 11.87
C HIS A 101 11.92 -21.21 13.01
N PRO A 102 12.22 -22.08 14.00
CA PRO A 102 13.02 -21.71 15.18
C PRO A 102 14.42 -21.17 14.84
N GLU A 103 15.01 -21.70 13.77
CA GLU A 103 16.34 -21.28 13.28
C GLU A 103 16.29 -20.02 12.41
N CYS A 104 15.14 -19.67 11.85
CA CYS A 104 15.02 -18.50 10.97
C CYS A 104 13.78 -17.69 11.29
N LYS A 105 13.97 -16.67 12.11
CA LYS A 105 12.93 -15.72 12.49
C LYS A 105 12.98 -14.49 11.61
N SER A 106 11.85 -14.11 11.02
CA SER A 106 11.74 -12.90 10.20
C SER A 106 11.16 -11.73 11.01
N ARG A 107 11.57 -10.50 10.69
CA ARG A 107 11.02 -9.25 11.25
C ARG A 107 10.86 -8.21 10.14
N PRO A 108 9.79 -7.40 10.17
CA PRO A 108 9.69 -6.26 9.27
C PRO A 108 10.82 -5.27 9.54
N ASP A 109 11.39 -4.75 8.47
CA ASP A 109 12.36 -3.67 8.56
C ASP A 109 11.69 -2.33 8.89
N SER A 110 12.48 -1.36 9.32
CA SER A 110 12.00 -0.06 9.81
C SER A 110 12.29 1.08 8.83
N GLY A 111 11.42 2.09 8.83
CA GLY A 111 11.59 3.32 8.06
C GLY A 111 10.97 3.27 6.65
N LEU A 112 11.06 4.38 5.93
CA LEU A 112 10.45 4.52 4.60
C LEU A 112 11.21 3.76 3.52
N SER A 113 12.53 3.61 3.70
CA SER A 113 13.41 2.84 2.80
C SER A 113 12.99 1.38 2.69
N ALA A 114 12.44 0.81 3.76
CA ALA A 114 11.90 -0.54 3.77
C ALA A 114 10.72 -0.74 2.81
N ILE A 115 10.09 0.34 2.34
CA ILE A 115 8.93 0.33 1.45
C ILE A 115 9.30 0.79 0.04
N THR A 116 10.14 1.83 -0.08
CA THR A 116 10.49 2.44 -1.37
C THR A 116 11.54 1.64 -2.14
N GLU A 117 12.29 0.77 -1.48
CA GLU A 117 13.34 -0.03 -2.09
C GLU A 117 13.24 -1.44 -1.54
N LEU A 118 12.68 -2.39 -2.29
CA LEU A 118 12.36 -3.71 -1.77
C LEU A 118 13.57 -4.66 -1.84
N ASP A 119 14.38 -4.51 -2.89
CA ASP A 119 15.71 -5.13 -3.01
C ASP A 119 16.71 -4.02 -3.35
N PRO A 120 17.55 -3.59 -2.39
CA PRO A 120 18.44 -2.46 -2.60
C PRO A 120 19.34 -2.60 -3.82
N GLY A 121 19.22 -1.63 -4.72
CA GLY A 121 19.95 -1.62 -6.00
C GLY A 121 19.35 -2.46 -7.13
N TYR A 122 18.29 -3.25 -6.89
CA TYR A 122 17.61 -4.04 -7.93
C TYR A 122 16.14 -3.66 -8.12
N ILE A 123 15.37 -3.49 -7.03
CA ILE A 123 13.94 -3.19 -7.08
C ILE A 123 13.63 -1.97 -6.21
N THR A 124 13.31 -0.87 -6.88
CA THR A 124 12.87 0.39 -6.28
C THR A 124 11.49 0.77 -6.83
N ALA A 125 10.69 1.45 -6.01
CA ALA A 125 9.34 1.92 -6.34
C ALA A 125 9.28 3.44 -6.47
#